data_AF-A0A967RGM2-F1
#
_entry.id   AF-A0A967RGM2-F1
#
_cell.length_a   1.000
_cell.length_b   1.000
_cell.length_c   1.000
_cell.angle_alpha   90.00
_cell.angle_beta   90.00
_cell.angle_gamma   90.00
#
_symmetry.space_group_name_H-M   'P 1'
#
loop_
_entity.id
_entity.type
_entity.pdbx_description
1 polymer ?
#
loop_
_entity_poly.entity_id
_entity_poly.type
_entity_poly.pdbx_seq_one_letter_code
_entity_poly.pdbx_strand_id
1 'polypeptide(L)' 'FFLVSYNLDKFREFVFESSFLDRYEVDKATLKRIKDDEIELLKFGLKWLKWLLFKEGDFKLKAGAEK' A
#
# COMPACT_ATOMS: atom_id res chain seq x y z
N PHE A 1 2.89 2.98 -10.34
CA PHE A 1 2.36 4.23 -10.89
C PHE A 1 0.98 4.02 -11.51
N PHE A 2 0.82 3.05 -12.43
CA PHE A 2 -0.45 2.83 -13.13
C PHE A 2 -1.64 2.40 -12.23
N LEU A 3 -1.44 1.48 -11.29
CA LEU A 3 -2.54 0.99 -10.43
C LEU A 3 -3.10 2.08 -9.50
N VAL A 4 -2.23 2.80 -8.79
CA VAL A 4 -2.60 3.81 -7.79
C VAL A 4 -3.29 5.04 -8.42
N SER A 5 -2.90 5.43 -9.64
CA SER A 5 -3.41 6.66 -10.27
C SER A 5 -4.61 6.46 -11.20
N TYR A 6 -4.87 5.25 -11.70
CA TYR A 6 -5.96 4.99 -12.65
C TYR A 6 -7.05 4.06 -12.12
N ASN A 7 -6.78 3.25 -11.09
CA ASN A 7 -7.78 2.32 -10.58
C ASN A 7 -7.59 2.07 -9.08
N LEU A 8 -8.18 2.97 -8.27
CA LEU A 8 -8.16 2.89 -6.80
C LEU A 8 -8.84 1.61 -6.29
N ASP A 9 -9.90 1.15 -6.95
CA ASP A 9 -10.58 -0.11 -6.61
C ASP A 9 -9.63 -1.30 -6.76
N LYS A 10 -8.95 -1.42 -7.89
CA LYS A 10 -7.91 -2.44 -8.08
C LYS A 10 -6.72 -2.27 -7.14
N PHE A 11 -6.38 -1.04 -6.76
CA PHE A 11 -5.34 -0.81 -5.77
C PHE A 11 -5.78 -1.29 -4.38
N ARG A 12 -7.05 -1.09 -4.00
CA ARG A 12 -7.62 -1.69 -2.79
C ARG A 12 -7.55 -3.21 -2.85
N GLU A 13 -8.03 -3.84 -3.92
CA GLU A 13 -7.91 -5.29 -4.09
C GLU A 13 -6.45 -5.76 -4.03
N PHE A 14 -5.52 -5.04 -4.64
CA PHE A 14 -4.10 -5.36 -4.55
C PHE A 14 -3.56 -5.27 -3.11
N VAL A 15 -3.96 -4.25 -2.35
CA VAL A 15 -3.54 -4.09 -0.96
C VAL A 15 -4.14 -5.19 -0.07
N PHE A 16 -5.40 -5.58 -0.27
CA PHE A 16 -6.11 -6.49 0.64
C PHE A 16 -6.13 -7.97 0.22
N GLU A 17 -6.15 -8.26 -1.09
CA GLU A 17 -6.25 -9.62 -1.64
C GLU A 17 -4.91 -10.17 -2.16
N SER A 18 -3.88 -9.33 -2.36
CA SER A 18 -2.57 -9.81 -2.80
C SER A 18 -1.58 -9.98 -1.66
N SER A 19 -0.35 -10.41 -1.99
CA SER A 19 0.79 -10.54 -1.07
C SER A 19 1.31 -9.21 -0.50
N PHE A 20 0.55 -8.12 -0.61
CA PHE A 20 0.97 -6.80 -0.15
C PHE A 20 1.11 -6.76 1.38
N LEU A 21 0.11 -7.22 2.13
CA LEU A 21 0.16 -7.26 3.62
C LEU A 21 1.11 -8.33 4.17
N ASP A 22 1.53 -9.25 3.30
CA ASP A 22 2.55 -10.24 3.61
C ASP A 22 3.95 -9.63 3.51
N ARG A 23 4.19 -8.76 2.52
CA ARG A 23 5.47 -8.08 2.30
C ARG A 23 5.63 -6.79 3.10
N TYR A 24 4.55 -6.09 3.37
CA TYR A 24 4.54 -4.80 4.04
C TYR A 24 3.80 -4.88 5.37
N GLU A 25 4.42 -4.36 6.42
CA GLU A 25 3.75 -4.18 7.70
C GLU A 25 2.92 -2.90 7.66
N VAL A 26 1.59 -3.06 7.72
CA VAL A 26 0.63 -1.97 7.75
C VAL A 26 -0.21 -2.10 9.00
N ASP A 27 -0.31 -1.02 9.77
CA ASP A 27 -1.12 -1.00 10.98
C ASP A 27 -2.62 -1.21 10.68
N LYS A 28 -3.31 -1.93 11.57
CA LYS A 28 -4.75 -2.22 11.42
C LYS A 28 -5.61 -0.96 11.38
N ALA A 29 -5.22 0.11 12.07
CA ALA A 29 -5.91 1.40 12.01
C ALA A 29 -5.80 2.02 10.61
N THR A 30 -4.63 1.94 9.98
CA THR A 30 -4.43 2.39 8.60
C THR A 30 -5.24 1.56 7.63
N LEU A 31 -5.23 0.22 7.78
CA LEU A 31 -6.03 -0.68 6.95
C LEU A 31 -7.53 -0.36 7.03
N LYS A 32 -8.04 -0.09 8.24
CA LYS A 32 -9.45 0.27 8.41
C LYS A 32 -9.77 1.61 7.73
N ARG A 33 -8.88 2.59 7.81
CA ARG A 33 -9.06 3.90 7.15
C ARG A 33 -9.08 3.76 5.63
N ILE A 34 -8.10 3.12 5.02
CA ILE A 34 -8.03 2.98 3.55
C ILE A 34 -9.13 2.04 2.99
N LYS A 35 -9.76 1.24 3.85
CA LYS A 35 -10.91 0.38 3.50
C LYS A 35 -12.24 1.13 3.45
N ASP A 36 -12.35 2.26 4.12
CA ASP A 36 -13.59 3.06 4.14
C ASP A 36 -13.43 4.39 3.39
N ASP A 37 -12.20 4.92 3.34
CA ASP A 37 -11.87 6.22 2.78
C ASP A 37 -10.95 6.11 1.56
N GLU A 38 -11.47 6.50 0.39
CA GLU A 38 -10.76 6.48 -0.89
C GLU A 38 -9.63 7.52 -0.96
N ILE A 39 -9.76 8.65 -0.28
CA ILE A 39 -8.71 9.69 -0.23
C ILE A 39 -7.53 9.17 0.58
N GLU A 40 -7.80 8.52 1.72
CA GLU A 40 -6.75 7.89 2.52
C GLU A 40 -6.07 6.74 1.76
N LEU A 41 -6.82 5.96 0.97
CA LEU A 41 -6.27 4.94 0.08
C LEU A 41 -5.33 5.54 -0.97
N LEU A 42 -5.72 6.64 -1.62
CA LEU A 42 -4.88 7.34 -2.59
C LEU A 42 -3.60 7.88 -1.94
N LYS A 43 -3.71 8.55 -0.78
CA LYS A 43 -2.54 9.04 -0.03
C LYS A 43 -1.60 7.90 0.36
N PHE A 44 -2.17 6.77 0.79
CA PHE A 44 -1.40 5.57 1.12
C PHE A 44 -0.67 5.03 -0.12
N GLY A 45 -1.37 4.91 -1.24
CA GLY A 45 -0.78 4.47 -2.52
C GLY A 45 0.34 5.38 -3.00
N LEU A 46 0.18 6.70 -2.88
CA LEU A 46 1.23 7.68 -3.22
C LEU A 46 2.44 7.58 -2.27
N LYS A 47 2.20 7.41 -0.97
CA LYS A 47 3.28 7.23 0.02
C LYS A 47 4.06 5.93 -0.26
N TRP A 48 3.35 4.84 -0.56
CA TRP A 48 3.95 3.57 -0.94
C TRP A 48 4.74 3.69 -2.24
N LEU A 49 4.19 4.37 -3.24
CA LEU A 49 4.83 4.62 -4.52
C LEU A 49 6.12 5.43 -4.38
N LYS A 50 6.09 6.48 -3.53
CA LYS A 50 7.28 7.28 -3.21
C LYS A 50 8.36 6.42 -2.58
N TRP A 51 7.99 5.58 -1.62
CA TRP A 51 8.92 4.63 -1.02
C TRP A 51 9.45 3.60 -2.03
N LEU A 52 8.61 3.06 -2.92
CA LEU A 52 9.03 2.08 -3.92
C LEU A 52 10.03 2.68 -4.92
N LEU A 53 9.82 3.94 -5.34
CA LEU A 53 10.64 4.61 -6.35
C LEU A 53 11.92 5.22 -5.77
N PHE A 54 11.84 5.82 -4.59
CA PHE A 54 12.93 6.60 -4.01
C PHE A 54 13.55 5.93 -2.78
N LYS A 55 13.00 4.81 -2.31
CA LYS A 55 13.33 4.18 -1.00
C LYS A 55 13.19 5.14 0.19
N GLU A 56 12.47 6.24 0.01
CA GLU A 56 12.20 7.25 1.02
C GLU A 56 10.80 7.04 1.62
N GLY A 57 10.74 6.69 2.90
CA GLY A 57 9.50 6.60 3.66
C GLY A 57 9.49 5.54 4.75
N ASP A 58 8.48 5.61 5.60
CA ASP A 58 8.29 4.76 6.79
C ASP A 58 7.61 3.40 6.45
N PHE A 59 7.87 2.86 5.26
CA PHE A 59 7.34 1.55 4.90
C PHE A 59 8.26 0.46 5.45
N LYS A 60 7.73 -0.30 6.40
CA LYS A 60 8.42 -1.45 6.97
C LYS A 60 8.15 -2.68 6.10
N LEU A 61 9.19 -3.14 5.43
CA LEU A 61 9.20 -4.46 4.79
C LEU A 61 9.24 -5.53 5.88
N LYS A 62 8.39 -6.54 5.77
CA LYS A 62 8.53 -7.76 6.55
C LYS A 62 9.72 -8.56 6.02
N ALA A 63 10.59 -8.99 6.93
CA ALA A 63 11.83 -9.71 6.64
C ALA A 63 11.55 -11.15 6.15
N GLY A 64 11.03 -11.27 4.94
CA GLY A 64 10.73 -12.54 4.26
C GLY A 64 10.50 -12.42 2.76
N ALA A 65 10.51 -11.20 2.19
CA ALA A 65 10.30 -10.94 0.77
C ALA A 65 11.61 -10.99 -0.05
N GLU A 66 12.53 -11.89 0.29
CA GLU A 66 13.70 -12.21 -0.53
C GLU A 66 13.56 -13.65 -1.03
N LYS A 67 13.00 -13.80 -2.23
CA LYS A 67 13.43 -14.78 -3.24
C LYS A 67 13.14 -14.23 -4.63
#